data_AF-A0A377JN93-F1
#
_entry.id   AF-A0A377JN93-F1
#
_cell.length_a   1.000
_cell.length_b   1.000
_cell.length_c   1.000
_cell.angle_alpha   90.00
_cell.angle_beta   90.00
_cell.angle_gamma   90.00
#
_symmetry.space_group_name_H-M   'P 1'
#
loop_
_entity.id
_entity.type
_entity.pdbx_description
1 polymer ?
#
loop_
_entity_poly.entity_id
_entity_poly.type
_entity_poly.pdbx_seq_one_letter_code
_entity_poly.pdbx_strand_id
1 'polypeptide(L)'
;MKQKAKRVHISLATKDYEILCKKAELMGQKKSRVLRQLLHLEEAHNILELLHRTSSFNTQMLLEISRVAGNINQIAYHLNAGFNVNEEHFERQAQETKRIFAEFHALAKQNQKLLARIFNA
;
A
#
# COMPACT_ATOMS: atom_id res chain seq x y z
N MET A 1 -19.24 -28.89 12.69
CA MET A 1 -18.20 -29.70 12.01
C MET A 1 -16.82 -29.20 12.45
N LYS A 2 -15.97 -30.03 13.06
CA LYS A 2 -14.59 -29.62 13.39
C LYS A 2 -13.78 -29.56 12.10
N GLN A 3 -13.30 -28.38 11.70
CA GLN A 3 -12.39 -28.25 10.56
C GLN A 3 -11.13 -29.09 10.82
N LYS A 4 -10.81 -29.99 9.87
CA LYS A 4 -9.60 -30.81 9.92
C LYS A 4 -8.39 -29.90 9.70
N ALA A 5 -7.47 -29.85 10.66
CA ALA A 5 -6.29 -28.99 10.54
C ALA A 5 -5.46 -29.39 9.31
N LYS A 6 -5.23 -28.42 8.40
CA LYS A 6 -4.39 -28.60 7.21
C LYS A 6 -2.96 -28.90 7.68
N ARG A 7 -2.43 -30.05 7.26
CA ARG A 7 -1.02 -30.41 7.52
C ARG A 7 -0.17 -29.80 6.42
N VAL A 8 0.91 -29.13 6.82
CA VAL A 8 1.89 -28.54 5.91
C VAL A 8 3.23 -29.21 6.20
N HIS A 9 3.86 -29.72 5.15
CA HIS A 9 5.21 -30.27 5.20
C HIS A 9 6.16 -29.22 4.63
N ILE A 10 7.20 -28.90 5.40
CA ILE A 10 8.19 -27.88 5.04
C ILE A 10 9.54 -28.54 5.04
N SER A 11 10.25 -28.45 3.92
CA SER A 11 11.64 -28.87 3.82
C SER A 11 12.53 -27.70 4.22
N LEU A 12 13.55 -27.98 5.02
CA LEU A 12 14.53 -27.00 5.48
C LEU A 12 15.92 -27.55 5.23
N ALA A 13 16.87 -26.68 4.89
CA ALA A 13 18.27 -27.06 4.93
C ALA A 13 18.67 -27.39 6.38
N THR A 14 19.67 -28.25 6.55
CA THR A 14 20.12 -28.72 7.87
C THR A 14 20.45 -27.55 8.81
N LYS A 15 21.15 -26.53 8.28
CA LYS A 15 21.50 -25.32 9.03
C LYS A 15 20.26 -24.55 9.53
N ASP A 16 19.24 -24.40 8.68
CA ASP A 16 18.01 -23.68 9.04
C ASP A 16 17.19 -24.45 10.07
N TYR A 17 17.19 -25.79 9.97
CA TYR A 17 16.56 -26.66 10.96
C TYR A 17 17.24 -26.55 12.32
N GLU A 18 18.58 -26.52 12.38
CA GLU A 18 19.33 -26.31 13.61
C GLU A 18 19.02 -24.96 14.25
N ILE A 19 18.92 -23.89 13.45
CA ILE A 19 18.52 -22.55 13.91
C ILE A 19 17.11 -22.60 14.50
N LEU A 20 16.17 -23.27 13.84
CA LEU A 20 14.80 -23.43 14.34
C LEU A 20 14.77 -24.20 15.66
N CYS A 21 15.57 -25.25 15.81
CA CYS A 21 15.72 -26.01 17.05
C CYS A 21 16.20 -25.11 18.20
N LYS A 22 17.31 -24.39 18.01
CA LYS A 22 17.88 -23.49 19.03
C LYS A 22 16.89 -22.40 19.43
N LYS A 23 16.20 -21.78 18.46
CA LYS A 23 15.17 -20.77 18.75
C LYS A 23 13.99 -21.36 19.53
N ALA A 24 13.54 -22.56 19.17
CA ALA A 24 12.47 -23.24 19.87
C ALA A 24 12.84 -23.55 21.33
N GLU A 25 14.07 -24.00 21.58
CA GLU A 25 14.59 -24.23 22.93
C GLU A 25 14.69 -22.95 23.75
N LEU A 26 15.31 -21.90 23.20
CA LEU A 26 15.44 -20.60 23.87
C LEU A 26 14.09 -19.99 24.26
N MET A 27 13.08 -20.18 23.42
CA MET A 27 11.72 -19.65 23.66
C MET A 27 10.86 -20.59 24.52
N GLY A 28 11.32 -21.80 24.84
CA GLY A 28 10.51 -22.82 25.53
C GLY A 28 9.28 -23.25 24.73
N GLN A 29 9.34 -23.24 23.39
CA GLN A 29 8.20 -23.49 22.52
C GLN A 29 8.45 -24.64 21.54
N LYS A 30 7.36 -25.22 21.00
CA LYS A 30 7.46 -26.21 19.92
C LYS A 30 7.94 -25.54 18.63
N LYS A 31 8.84 -26.20 17.89
CA LYS A 31 9.34 -25.76 16.57
C LYS A 31 8.23 -25.30 15.61
N SER A 32 7.12 -26.03 15.55
CA SER A 32 6.00 -25.66 14.67
C SER A 32 5.32 -24.36 15.07
N ARG A 33 5.34 -23.99 16.35
CA ARG A 33 4.83 -22.70 16.84
C ARG A 33 5.77 -21.57 16.46
N VAL A 34 7.07 -21.75 16.66
CA VAL A 34 8.09 -20.78 16.25
C VAL A 34 8.05 -20.56 14.74
N LEU A 35 7.94 -21.62 13.95
CA LEU A 35 7.86 -21.52 12.49
C LEU A 35 6.62 -20.74 12.03
N ARG A 36 5.45 -20.99 12.64
CA ARG A 36 4.24 -20.18 12.36
C ARG A 36 4.41 -18.72 12.75
N GLN A 37 5.06 -18.44 13.89
CA GLN A 37 5.34 -17.06 14.30
C GLN A 37 6.26 -16.34 13.33
N LEU A 38 7.29 -17.03 12.82
CA LEU A 38 8.21 -16.46 11.82
C LEU A 38 7.47 -16.14 10.52
N LEU A 39 6.62 -17.05 10.03
CA LEU A 39 5.78 -16.82 8.85
C LEU A 39 4.85 -15.62 9.05
N HIS A 40 4.16 -15.53 10.19
CA HIS A 40 3.30 -14.38 10.48
C HIS A 40 4.07 -13.07 10.65
N LEU A 41 5.29 -13.10 11.18
CA LEU A 41 6.14 -11.91 11.27
C LEU A 41 6.56 -11.42 9.89
N GLU A 42 6.89 -12.33 8.98
CA GLU A 42 7.21 -11.99 7.58
C GLU A 42 5.97 -11.39 6.88
N GLU A 43 4.80 -12.01 7.02
CA GLU A 43 3.53 -11.47 6.51
C GLU A 43 3.25 -10.08 7.08
N ALA A 44 3.37 -9.89 8.39
CA ALA A 44 3.16 -8.61 9.05
C ALA A 44 4.16 -7.54 8.58
N HIS A 45 5.42 -7.92 8.38
CA HIS A 45 6.45 -7.01 7.86
C HIS A 45 6.12 -6.55 6.43
N ASN A 46 5.71 -7.47 5.56
CA ASN A 46 5.28 -7.15 4.20
C ASN A 46 4.06 -6.21 4.19
N ILE A 47 3.11 -6.43 5.11
CA ILE A 47 1.95 -5.55 5.29
C ILE A 47 2.38 -4.16 5.75
N LEU A 48 3.28 -4.07 6.73
CA LEU A 48 3.78 -2.79 7.24
C LEU A 48 4.53 -2.01 6.17
N GLU A 49 5.36 -2.68 5.36
CA GLU A 49 6.05 -2.04 4.25
C GLU A 49 5.05 -1.50 3.20
N LEU A 50 4.02 -2.28 2.88
CA LEU A 50 2.95 -1.85 1.98
C LEU A 50 2.16 -0.66 2.53
N LEU A 51 1.81 -0.68 3.82
CA LEU A 51 1.13 0.44 4.49
C LEU A 51 1.99 1.70 4.48
N HIS A 52 3.29 1.57 4.74
CA HIS A 52 4.23 2.69 4.70
C HIS A 52 4.30 3.31 3.30
N ARG A 53 4.45 2.49 2.25
CA ARG A 53 4.41 2.96 0.85
C ARG A 53 3.08 3.65 0.52
N THR A 54 1.97 3.09 0.99
CA THR A 54 0.62 3.65 0.77
C THR A 54 0.43 4.99 1.50
N SER A 55 0.93 5.11 2.72
CA SER A 55 0.84 6.35 3.51
C SER A 55 1.63 7.50 2.86
N SER A 56 2.85 7.24 2.40
CA SER A 56 3.65 8.23 1.68
C SER A 56 2.95 8.68 0.39
N PHE A 57 2.36 7.75 -0.34
CA PHE A 57 1.61 8.02 -1.56
C PHE A 57 0.33 8.83 -1.31
N ASN A 58 -0.46 8.47 -0.29
CA ASN A 58 -1.66 9.23 0.10
C ASN A 58 -1.33 10.67 0.51
N THR A 59 -0.18 10.88 1.16
CA THR A 59 0.29 12.22 1.53
C THR A 59 0.58 13.08 0.31
N GLN A 60 1.23 12.51 -0.72
CA GLN A 60 1.47 13.19 -1.99
C GLN A 60 0.15 13.53 -2.71
N MET A 61 -0.82 12.62 -2.66
CA MET A 61 -2.16 12.86 -3.21
C MET A 61 -2.88 14.02 -2.55
N LEU A 62 -2.85 14.11 -1.22
CA LEU A 62 -3.45 15.24 -0.50
C LEU A 62 -2.81 16.57 -0.90
N LEU A 63 -1.51 16.58 -1.17
CA LEU A 63 -0.80 17.76 -1.65
C LEU A 63 -1.29 18.19 -3.04
N GLU A 64 -1.42 17.26 -3.99
CA GLU A 64 -1.88 17.58 -5.34
C GLU A 64 -3.37 17.98 -5.37
N ILE A 65 -4.22 17.31 -4.57
CA ILE A 65 -5.62 17.72 -4.41
C ILE A 65 -5.70 19.14 -3.84
N SER A 66 -4.86 19.47 -2.86
CA SER A 66 -4.80 20.82 -2.27
C SER A 66 -4.39 21.87 -3.30
N ARG A 67 -3.43 21.56 -4.19
CA ARG A 67 -3.05 22.44 -5.31
C ARG A 67 -4.19 22.66 -6.30
N VAL A 68 -4.86 21.59 -6.72
CA VAL A 68 -6.01 21.67 -7.62
C VAL A 68 -7.14 22.49 -6.99
N ALA A 69 -7.46 22.26 -5.71
CA ALA A 69 -8.44 23.05 -4.98
C ALA A 69 -8.04 24.53 -4.89
N GLY A 70 -6.75 24.82 -4.69
CA GLY A 70 -6.19 26.16 -4.73
C GLY A 70 -6.41 26.84 -6.08
N ASN A 71 -6.11 26.16 -7.19
CA ASN A 71 -6.32 26.67 -8.54
C ASN A 71 -7.81 26.91 -8.83
N ILE A 72 -8.69 26.00 -8.42
CA ILE A 72 -10.15 26.16 -8.56
C ILE A 72 -10.62 27.40 -7.80
N ASN A 73 -10.14 27.62 -6.57
CA ASN A 73 -10.47 28.80 -5.79
C ASN A 73 -9.99 30.09 -6.45
N GLN A 74 -8.80 30.09 -7.06
CA GLN A 74 -8.29 31.25 -7.80
C GLN A 74 -9.15 31.55 -9.03
N ILE A 75 -9.54 30.53 -9.80
CA ILE A 75 -10.44 30.69 -10.96
C ILE A 75 -11.79 31.26 -10.50
N ALA A 76 -12.37 30.71 -9.43
CA ALA A 76 -13.62 31.22 -8.87
C ALA A 76 -13.49 32.69 -8.42
N TYR A 77 -12.38 33.04 -7.78
CA TYR A 77 -12.09 34.43 -7.41
C TYR A 77 -11.99 35.35 -8.63
N HIS A 78 -11.27 34.95 -9.68
CA HIS A 78 -11.12 35.74 -10.90
C HIS A 78 -12.42 35.90 -11.68
N LEU A 79 -13.24 34.84 -11.76
CA LEU A 79 -14.58 34.89 -12.35
C LEU A 79 -15.50 35.83 -11.58
N ASN A 80 -15.47 35.79 -10.25
CA ASN A 80 -16.25 36.69 -9.40
C ASN A 80 -15.77 38.15 -9.49
N ALA A 81 -14.49 38.37 -9.80
CA ALA A 81 -13.89 39.70 -9.94
C ALA A 81 -14.00 40.28 -11.37
N GLY A 82 -14.58 39.54 -12.34
CA GLY A 82 -14.82 40.02 -13.70
C GLY A 82 -13.59 40.06 -14.63
N PHE A 83 -12.52 39.30 -14.32
CA PHE A 83 -11.32 39.23 -15.16
C PHE A 83 -11.47 38.25 -16.34
N ASN A 84 -10.93 38.61 -17.52
CA ASN A 84 -10.81 37.70 -18.67
C ASN A 84 -9.73 36.64 -18.38
N VAL A 85 -10.11 35.37 -18.36
CA VAL A 85 -9.21 34.23 -18.12
C VAL A 85 -8.44 33.90 -19.41
N ASN A 86 -7.13 33.68 -19.31
CA ASN A 86 -6.35 33.12 -20.42
C ASN A 86 -6.68 31.62 -20.56
N GLU A 87 -7.59 31.33 -21.48
CA GLU A 87 -8.19 30.01 -21.72
C GLU A 87 -7.12 28.94 -22.01
N GLU A 88 -6.05 29.29 -22.75
CA GLU A 88 -4.98 28.35 -23.10
C GLU A 88 -4.17 27.89 -21.86
N HIS A 89 -3.91 28.81 -20.92
CA HIS A 89 -3.22 28.49 -19.67
C HIS A 89 -4.09 27.60 -18.78
N PHE A 90 -5.40 27.86 -18.75
CA PHE A 90 -6.35 27.05 -18.00
C PHE A 90 -6.45 25.63 -18.56
N GLU A 91 -6.57 25.46 -19.88
CA GLU A 91 -6.64 24.15 -20.51
C GLU A 91 -5.38 23.31 -20.24
N ARG A 92 -4.19 23.92 -20.30
CA ARG A 92 -2.93 23.22 -19.96
C ARG A 92 -2.94 22.69 -18.53
N GLN A 93 -3.33 23.50 -17.55
CA GLN A 93 -3.38 23.05 -16.16
C GLN A 93 -4.47 21.98 -15.93
N ALA A 94 -5.61 22.08 -16.62
CA ALA A 94 -6.66 21.08 -16.55
C ALA A 94 -6.20 19.73 -17.14
N GLN A 95 -5.43 19.75 -18.25
CA GLN A 95 -4.86 18.54 -18.83
C GLN A 95 -3.79 17.90 -17.94
N GLU A 96 -2.89 18.69 -17.36
CA GLU A 96 -1.87 18.22 -16.40
C GLU A 96 -2.55 17.52 -15.21
N THR A 97 -3.59 18.15 -14.67
CA THR A 97 -4.40 17.59 -13.58
C THR A 97 -5.04 16.26 -13.97
N LYS A 98 -5.66 16.19 -15.16
CA LYS A 98 -6.26 14.94 -15.67
C LYS A 98 -5.23 13.82 -15.82
N ARG A 99 -4.01 14.13 -16.30
CA ARG A 99 -2.91 13.16 -16.42
C ARG A 99 -2.52 12.58 -15.07
N ILE A 100 -2.32 13.44 -14.07
CA ILE A 100 -1.98 13.03 -12.69
C ILE A 100 -3.07 12.10 -12.12
N PHE A 101 -4.35 12.43 -12.32
CA PHE A 101 -5.46 11.59 -11.87
C PHE A 101 -5.55 10.23 -12.57
N ALA A 102 -5.19 10.16 -13.87
CA ALA A 102 -5.15 8.89 -14.61
C ALA A 102 -4.05 7.96 -14.09
N GLU A 103 -2.85 8.51 -13.83
CA GLU A 103 -1.73 7.79 -13.22
C GLU A 103 -2.10 7.28 -11.81
N PHE A 104 -2.79 8.10 -11.02
CA PHE A 104 -3.33 7.71 -9.72
C PHE A 104 -4.28 6.50 -9.81
N HIS A 105 -5.26 6.56 -10.73
CA HIS A 105 -6.23 5.48 -10.89
C HIS A 105 -5.57 4.14 -11.25
N ALA A 106 -4.52 4.17 -12.08
CA ALA A 106 -3.74 2.99 -12.43
C ALA A 106 -3.01 2.40 -11.20
N LEU A 107 -2.33 3.24 -10.41
CA LEU A 107 -1.61 2.84 -9.20
C LEU A 107 -2.57 2.31 -8.12
N ALA A 108 -3.70 2.97 -7.89
CA ALA A 108 -4.71 2.53 -6.93
C ALA A 108 -5.25 1.13 -7.29
N LYS A 109 -5.52 0.87 -8.57
CA LYS A 109 -5.96 -0.44 -9.07
C LYS A 109 -4.88 -1.52 -8.88
N GLN A 110 -3.60 -1.18 -9.05
CA GLN A 110 -2.49 -2.09 -8.80
C GLN A 110 -2.38 -2.44 -7.31
N ASN A 111 -2.47 -1.44 -6.42
CA ASN A 111 -2.42 -1.63 -4.98
C ASN A 111 -3.62 -2.45 -4.47
N GLN A 112 -4.82 -2.20 -5.01
CA GLN A 112 -6.02 -2.98 -4.68
C GLN A 112 -5.87 -4.46 -5.07
N LYS A 113 -5.27 -4.75 -6.24
CA LYS A 113 -4.96 -6.13 -6.65
C LYS A 113 -3.95 -6.81 -5.72
N LEU A 114 -2.93 -6.06 -5.28
CA LEU A 114 -1.92 -6.58 -4.35
C LEU A 114 -2.55 -6.94 -3.00
N LEU A 115 -3.36 -6.04 -2.45
CA LEU A 115 -4.12 -6.25 -1.22
C LEU A 115 -5.07 -7.45 -1.34
N ALA A 116 -5.79 -7.57 -2.45
CA ALA A 116 -6.69 -8.70 -2.68
C ALA A 116 -5.96 -10.05 -2.73
N ARG A 117 -4.70 -10.10 -3.21
CA ARG A 117 -3.90 -11.33 -3.17
C ARG A 117 -3.48 -11.69 -1.75
N ILE A 118 -3.17 -10.70 -0.92
CA ILE A 118 -2.77 -10.88 0.48
C ILE A 118 -3.95 -11.34 1.34
N PHE A 119 -5.13 -10.75 1.16
CA PHE A 119 -6.33 -11.13 1.94
C PHE A 119 -6.96 -12.46 1.53
N ASN A 120 -6.64 -12.99 0.35
CA ASN A 120 -7.14 -14.27 -0.16
C ASN A 120 -6.10 -15.41 -0.12
N ALA A 121 -4.90 -15.18 0.43
CA ALA A 121 -3.87 -16.19 0.69
C ALA A 121 -4.03 -16.82 2.08
#